data_AF-A0A4V3X9U5-F1
#
_entry.id   AF-A0A4V3X9U5-F1
#
_cell.length_a   1.000
_cell.length_b   1.000
_cell.length_c   1.000
_cell.angle_alpha   90.00
_cell.angle_beta   90.00
_cell.angle_gamma   90.00
#
_symmetry.space_group_name_H-M   'P 1'
#
loop_
_entity.id
_entity.type
_entity.pdbx_description
1 polymer ?
#
loop_
_entity_poly.entity_id
_entity_poly.type
_entity_poly.pdbx_seq_one_letter_code
_entity_poly.pdbx_strand_id
1 'polypeptide(L)'
;MKFHSAHTAIVNPPSASPVITQEQLWQALQQKARDPLPFVPVIETCEVVKEDTGGLTRVVTFKPGTGPPGKITEVVVFSGQVKADFYMEDIGTSISNIVSLGDGGDTDMYLTFTFTWNFPKIQEGSEEATTKAKQLTEMSKNAAAHTVKQVREMLKDGSLV
;
A
#
# COMPACT_ATOMS: atom_id res chain seq x y z
N MET A 1 -20.70 -6.36 -0.36
CA MET A 1 -19.93 -6.83 -1.53
C MET A 1 -18.43 -6.68 -1.28
N LYS A 2 -17.61 -7.65 -1.71
CA LYS A 2 -16.14 -7.52 -1.71
C LYS A 2 -15.65 -7.19 -3.12
N PHE A 3 -14.62 -6.34 -3.20
CA PHE A 3 -13.91 -6.03 -4.44
C PHE A 3 -12.45 -6.45 -4.29
N HIS A 4 -11.94 -7.12 -5.31
CA HIS A 4 -10.57 -7.60 -5.35
C HIS A 4 -9.83 -6.95 -6.52
N SER A 5 -8.60 -6.51 -6.28
CA SER A 5 -7.73 -5.99 -7.34
C SER A 5 -6.28 -6.36 -7.06
N ALA A 6 -5.49 -6.50 -8.13
CA ALA A 6 -4.05 -6.66 -8.05
C ALA A 6 -3.39 -5.88 -9.19
N HIS A 7 -2.35 -5.12 -8.87
CA HIS A 7 -1.57 -4.37 -9.86
C HIS A 7 -0.09 -4.36 -9.51
N THR A 8 0.74 -4.45 -10.55
CA THR A 8 2.20 -4.51 -10.46
C THR A 8 2.82 -3.29 -11.11
N ALA A 9 3.80 -2.69 -10.43
CA ALA A 9 4.67 -1.65 -10.96
C ALA A 9 6.10 -2.19 -11.11
N ILE A 10 6.76 -1.81 -12.20
CA ILE A 10 8.19 -2.01 -12.39
C ILE A 10 8.92 -1.01 -11.49
N VAL A 11 9.81 -1.50 -10.62
CA VAL A 11 10.52 -0.65 -9.66
C VAL A 11 11.67 0.09 -10.32
N ASN A 12 12.39 -0.52 -11.26
CA ASN A 12 13.53 0.10 -11.96
C ASN A 12 13.37 0.00 -13.49
N PRO A 13 12.42 0.73 -14.11
CA PRO A 13 12.38 0.82 -15.57
C PRO A 13 13.68 1.43 -16.12
N PRO A 14 14.05 1.19 -17.39
CA PRO A 14 15.37 1.57 -17.93
C PRO A 14 15.80 3.04 -17.77
N SER A 15 14.86 3.97 -17.63
CA SER A 15 15.10 5.41 -17.45
C SER A 15 15.04 5.88 -15.99
N ALA A 16 14.83 4.98 -15.03
CA ALA A 16 14.71 5.33 -13.62
C ALA A 16 16.06 5.75 -13.01
N SER A 17 16.03 6.85 -12.27
CA SER A 17 17.16 7.29 -11.44
C SER A 17 16.64 7.98 -10.16
N PRO A 18 17.20 7.66 -8.98
CA PRO A 18 18.19 6.60 -8.74
C PRO A 18 17.60 5.19 -8.91
N VAL A 19 18.47 4.19 -9.10
CA VAL A 19 18.09 2.77 -9.03
C VAL A 19 17.80 2.45 -7.56
N ILE A 20 16.64 1.86 -7.29
CA ILE A 20 16.23 1.45 -5.95
C ILE A 20 16.71 0.01 -5.71
N THR A 21 17.46 -0.25 -4.64
CA THR A 21 17.80 -1.62 -4.21
C THR A 21 16.63 -2.28 -3.48
N GLN A 22 16.62 -3.63 -3.37
CA GLN A 22 15.59 -4.31 -2.57
C GLN A 22 15.54 -3.79 -1.12
N GLU A 23 16.70 -3.57 -0.50
CA GLU A 23 16.80 -3.07 0.87
C GLU A 23 16.18 -1.67 1.01
N GLN A 24 16.47 -0.75 0.09
CA GLN A 24 15.91 0.61 0.10
C GLN A 24 14.39 0.59 -0.11
N LEU A 25 13.90 -0.25 -1.04
CA LEU A 25 12.46 -0.40 -1.25
C LEU A 25 11.79 -0.93 0.03
N TRP A 26 12.42 -1.91 0.68
CA TRP A 26 11.88 -2.50 1.89
C TRP A 26 11.87 -1.51 3.06
N GLN A 27 12.95 -0.77 3.28
CA GLN A 27 13.02 0.32 4.25
C GLN A 27 11.89 1.33 4.03
N ALA A 28 11.65 1.72 2.78
CA ALA A 28 10.58 2.67 2.45
C ALA A 28 9.18 2.08 2.70
N LEU A 29 8.97 0.78 2.48
CA LEU A 29 7.70 0.11 2.80
C LEU A 29 7.47 0.03 4.32
N GLN A 30 8.52 -0.17 5.11
CA GLN A 30 8.45 -0.10 6.57
C GLN A 30 8.16 1.33 7.04
N GLN A 31 8.81 2.35 6.46
CA GLN A 31 8.52 3.75 6.74
C GLN A 31 7.07 4.10 6.38
N LYS A 32 6.56 3.66 5.22
CA LYS A 32 5.15 3.77 4.83
C LYS A 32 4.19 3.06 5.79
N ALA A 33 4.61 1.96 6.41
CA ALA A 33 3.81 1.27 7.42
C ALA A 33 3.76 2.06 8.74
N ARG A 34 4.80 2.80 9.11
CA ARG A 34 4.82 3.67 10.29
C ARG A 34 4.10 5.00 10.05
N ASP A 35 4.40 5.63 8.93
CA ASP A 35 3.82 6.90 8.49
C ASP A 35 3.33 6.79 7.03
N PRO A 36 2.04 6.46 6.83
CA PRO A 36 1.49 6.29 5.49
C PRO A 36 1.10 7.61 4.83
N LEU A 37 1.08 8.75 5.56
CA LEU A 37 0.55 10.02 5.06
C LEU A 37 1.27 10.50 3.77
N PRO A 38 2.61 10.40 3.65
CA PRO A 38 3.32 10.77 2.42
C PRO A 38 2.94 9.89 1.20
N PHE A 39 2.44 8.68 1.43
CA PHE A 39 2.16 7.69 0.39
C PHE A 39 0.66 7.56 0.08
N VAL A 40 -0.20 7.93 1.03
CA VAL A 40 -1.64 7.71 0.96
C VAL A 40 -2.35 9.01 1.40
N PRO A 41 -2.52 9.98 0.48
CA PRO A 41 -3.02 11.33 0.80
C PRO A 41 -4.43 11.39 1.39
N VAL A 42 -5.18 10.28 1.34
CA VAL A 42 -6.53 10.18 1.92
C VAL A 42 -6.52 9.87 3.41
N ILE A 43 -5.39 9.42 3.97
CA ILE A 43 -5.21 9.25 5.40
C ILE A 43 -4.98 10.63 6.03
N GLU A 44 -5.62 10.86 7.17
CA GLU A 44 -5.53 12.11 7.93
C GLU A 44 -4.61 11.97 9.14
N THR A 45 -4.70 10.87 9.89
CA THR A 45 -3.82 10.59 11.03
C THR A 45 -3.38 9.13 11.05
N CYS A 46 -2.22 8.89 11.64
CA CYS A 46 -1.67 7.56 11.89
C CYS A 46 -0.97 7.56 13.25
N GLU A 47 -1.31 6.59 14.10
CA GLU A 47 -0.68 6.37 15.40
C GLU A 47 -0.26 4.90 15.50
N VAL A 48 1.04 4.63 15.64
CA VAL A 48 1.55 3.28 15.91
C VAL A 48 1.32 2.96 17.39
N VAL A 49 0.52 1.93 17.67
CA VAL A 49 0.18 1.52 19.05
C VAL A 49 1.01 0.34 19.54
N LYS A 50 1.60 -0.42 18.62
CA LYS A 50 2.50 -1.54 18.91
C LYS A 50 3.44 -1.75 17.73
N GLU A 51 4.71 -2.03 17.97
CA GLU A 51 5.68 -2.41 16.93
C GLU A 51 6.68 -3.42 17.47
N ASP A 52 7.05 -4.38 16.64
CA ASP A 52 8.13 -5.34 16.86
C ASP A 52 8.81 -5.71 15.52
N THR A 53 9.74 -6.66 15.54
CA THR A 53 10.48 -7.06 14.33
C THR A 53 9.61 -7.71 13.26
N GLY A 54 8.46 -8.26 13.63
CA GLY A 54 7.53 -8.95 12.74
C GLY A 54 6.46 -8.06 12.15
N GLY A 55 6.33 -6.81 12.59
CA GLY A 55 5.27 -5.92 12.13
C GLY A 55 4.89 -4.82 13.10
N LEU A 56 3.73 -4.20 12.87
CA LEU A 56 3.19 -3.17 13.73
C LEU A 56 1.66 -3.20 13.75
N THR A 57 1.07 -2.65 14.79
CA THR A 57 -0.35 -2.31 14.84
C THR A 57 -0.47 -0.80 14.91
N ARG A 58 -1.31 -0.23 14.05
CA ARG A 58 -1.56 1.20 14.00
C ARG A 58 -3.04 1.53 13.99
N VAL A 59 -3.36 2.74 14.39
CA VAL A 59 -4.70 3.31 14.28
C VAL A 59 -4.64 4.46 13.28
N VAL A 60 -5.48 4.40 12.25
CA VAL A 60 -5.57 5.43 11.21
C VAL A 60 -6.94 6.08 11.19
N THR A 61 -6.98 7.35 10.80
CA THR A 61 -8.23 8.02 10.39
C THR A 61 -8.13 8.47 8.94
N PHE A 62 -9.25 8.44 8.23
CA PHE A 62 -9.34 8.93 6.86
C PHE A 62 -9.97 10.30 6.82
N LYS A 63 -9.55 11.12 5.86
CA LYS A 63 -10.19 12.41 5.59
C LYS A 63 -11.69 12.23 5.34
N PRO A 64 -12.53 13.24 5.66
CA PRO A 64 -13.97 13.13 5.47
C PRO A 64 -14.35 12.70 4.05
N GLY A 65 -15.08 11.58 3.93
CA GLY A 65 -15.59 11.06 2.67
C GLY A 65 -14.59 10.29 1.80
N THR A 66 -13.34 10.09 2.23
CA THR A 66 -12.29 9.42 1.43
C THR A 66 -12.03 7.97 1.81
N GLY A 67 -12.54 7.52 2.96
CA GLY A 67 -12.35 6.17 3.47
C GLY A 67 -13.39 5.77 4.52
N PRO A 68 -13.18 4.65 5.22
CA PRO A 68 -14.02 4.24 6.33
C PRO A 68 -14.13 5.34 7.40
N PRO A 69 -15.31 5.57 7.98
CA PRO A 69 -15.49 6.57 9.02
C PRO A 69 -14.82 6.12 10.34
N GLY A 70 -14.33 7.09 11.11
CA GLY A 70 -13.79 6.87 12.44
C GLY A 70 -12.34 6.39 12.46
N LYS A 71 -11.96 5.78 13.59
CA LYS A 71 -10.63 5.19 13.80
C LYS A 71 -10.64 3.74 13.33
N ILE A 72 -9.68 3.38 12.50
CA ILE A 72 -9.50 2.03 11.99
C ILE A 72 -8.20 1.46 12.55
N THR A 73 -8.31 0.34 13.26
CA THR A 73 -7.14 -0.45 13.66
C THR A 73 -6.67 -1.27 12.47
N GLU A 74 -5.39 -1.16 12.15
CA GLU A 74 -4.76 -1.93 11.09
C GLU A 74 -3.55 -2.69 11.66
N VAL A 75 -3.55 -4.01 11.45
CA VAL A 75 -2.44 -4.89 11.81
C VAL A 75 -1.58 -5.10 10.58
N VAL A 76 -0.31 -4.78 10.70
CA VAL A 76 0.69 -4.92 9.64
C VAL A 76 1.64 -6.05 9.98
N VAL A 77 1.82 -7.00 9.07
CA VAL A 77 2.72 -8.15 9.24
C VAL A 77 3.78 -8.13 8.15
N PHE A 78 5.04 -8.24 8.55
CA PHE A 78 6.19 -8.33 7.66
C PHE A 78 6.65 -9.78 7.51
N SER A 79 6.83 -10.23 6.28
CA SER A 79 7.41 -11.54 5.96
C SER A 79 8.71 -11.32 5.19
N GLY A 80 9.83 -11.27 5.92
CA GLY A 80 11.14 -10.93 5.36
C GLY A 80 11.12 -9.58 4.65
N GLN A 81 11.94 -9.43 3.60
CA GLN A 81 11.96 -8.22 2.75
C GLN A 81 11.12 -8.37 1.47
N VAL A 82 10.10 -9.23 1.51
CA VAL A 82 9.33 -9.61 0.31
C VAL A 82 7.84 -9.30 0.43
N LYS A 83 7.31 -9.12 1.64
CA LYS A 83 5.87 -8.93 1.81
C LYS A 83 5.51 -8.16 3.07
N ALA A 84 4.67 -7.14 2.92
CA ALA A 84 3.95 -6.49 4.00
C ALA A 84 2.45 -6.69 3.79
N ASP A 85 1.79 -7.36 4.73
CA ASP A 85 0.33 -7.52 4.75
C ASP A 85 -0.30 -6.54 5.73
N PHE A 86 -1.42 -5.95 5.35
CA PHE A 86 -2.18 -4.98 6.13
C PHE A 86 -3.60 -5.50 6.31
N TYR A 87 -4.07 -5.59 7.55
CA TYR A 87 -5.37 -6.16 7.91
C TYR A 87 -6.19 -5.15 8.72
N MET A 88 -7.35 -4.76 8.19
CA MET A 88 -8.38 -4.03 8.91
C MET A 88 -9.53 -5.00 9.21
N GLU A 89 -9.33 -5.85 10.22
CA GLU A 89 -10.20 -7.01 10.50
C GLU A 89 -11.67 -6.60 10.73
N ASP A 90 -11.88 -5.53 11.51
CA ASP A 90 -13.22 -5.03 11.86
C ASP A 90 -14.09 -4.70 10.65
N ILE A 91 -13.48 -4.29 9.54
CA ILE A 91 -14.19 -3.95 8.30
C ILE A 91 -13.95 -4.99 7.20
N GLY A 92 -13.16 -6.04 7.44
CA GLY A 92 -12.87 -7.10 6.48
C GLY A 92 -12.11 -6.62 5.24
N THR A 93 -11.23 -5.62 5.40
CA THR A 93 -10.37 -5.10 4.33
C THR A 93 -8.94 -5.58 4.54
N SER A 94 -8.26 -5.96 3.46
CA SER A 94 -6.85 -6.35 3.49
C SER A 94 -6.09 -5.87 2.26
N ILE A 95 -4.80 -5.61 2.45
CA ILE A 95 -3.86 -5.17 1.42
C ILE A 95 -2.58 -5.99 1.55
N SER A 96 -1.98 -6.40 0.44
CA SER A 96 -0.62 -6.96 0.45
C SER A 96 0.28 -6.13 -0.45
N ASN A 97 1.44 -5.75 0.05
CA ASN A 97 2.54 -5.17 -0.71
C ASN A 97 3.61 -6.25 -0.90
N ILE A 98 3.82 -6.69 -2.13
CA ILE A 98 4.72 -7.82 -2.45
C ILE A 98 5.87 -7.29 -3.31
N VAL A 99 7.10 -7.56 -2.86
CA VAL A 99 8.33 -7.29 -3.60
C VAL A 99 8.81 -8.62 -4.21
N SER A 100 9.04 -8.62 -5.53
CA SER A 100 9.58 -9.77 -6.24
C SER A 100 10.73 -9.37 -7.16
N LEU A 101 11.72 -10.24 -7.27
CA LEU A 101 12.85 -10.10 -8.19
C LEU A 101 12.61 -10.98 -9.42
N GLY A 102 12.92 -10.46 -10.59
CA GLY A 102 13.16 -11.25 -11.80
C GLY A 102 14.64 -11.64 -11.91
N ASP A 103 15.02 -12.18 -13.08
CA ASP A 103 16.36 -12.74 -13.31
C ASP A 103 17.47 -11.68 -13.24
N GLY A 104 17.14 -10.40 -13.44
CA GLY A 104 18.06 -9.27 -13.31
C GLY A 104 18.27 -8.76 -11.87
N GLY A 105 17.71 -9.42 -10.86
CA GLY A 105 17.84 -9.02 -9.45
C GLY A 105 17.29 -7.63 -9.18
N ASP A 106 18.04 -6.76 -8.49
CA ASP A 106 17.62 -5.40 -8.15
C ASP A 106 17.25 -4.54 -9.38
N THR A 107 17.86 -4.80 -10.53
CA THR A 107 17.55 -4.08 -11.78
C THR A 107 16.27 -4.55 -12.45
N ASP A 108 15.72 -5.68 -12.01
CA ASP A 108 14.51 -6.32 -12.51
C ASP A 108 13.55 -6.62 -11.34
N MET A 109 13.20 -5.58 -10.57
CA MET A 109 12.38 -5.68 -9.38
C MET A 109 10.96 -5.16 -9.61
N TYR A 110 9.97 -5.81 -9.00
CA TYR A 110 8.55 -5.53 -9.14
C TYR A 110 7.90 -5.31 -7.79
N LEU A 111 6.98 -4.34 -7.73
CA LEU A 111 6.14 -4.07 -6.56
C LEU A 111 4.69 -4.34 -6.94
N THR A 112 4.08 -5.35 -6.31
CA THR A 112 2.69 -5.74 -6.53
C THR A 112 1.84 -5.40 -5.32
N PHE A 113 0.76 -4.65 -5.53
CA PHE A 113 -0.26 -4.43 -4.51
C PHE A 113 -1.47 -5.29 -4.81
N THR A 114 -1.95 -6.02 -3.82
CA THR A 114 -3.26 -6.68 -3.86
C THR A 114 -4.18 -6.02 -2.85
N PHE A 115 -5.47 -5.98 -3.16
CA PHE A 115 -6.47 -5.37 -2.32
C PHE A 115 -7.70 -6.25 -2.23
N THR A 116 -8.27 -6.33 -1.04
CA THR A 116 -9.62 -6.81 -0.79
C THR A 116 -10.34 -5.70 -0.02
N TRP A 117 -11.26 -5.01 -0.67
CA TRP A 117 -12.16 -4.07 0.02
C TRP A 117 -13.49 -4.71 0.30
N ASN A 118 -14.08 -4.38 1.44
CA ASN A 118 -15.39 -4.86 1.82
C ASN A 118 -16.36 -3.69 2.01
N PHE A 119 -17.37 -3.62 1.15
CA PHE A 119 -18.46 -2.65 1.21
C PHE A 119 -19.76 -3.39 1.45
N PRO A 120 -20.12 -3.71 2.71
CA PRO A 120 -21.27 -4.56 3.02
C PRO A 120 -22.61 -3.95 2.57
N LYS A 121 -22.68 -2.62 2.43
CA LYS A 121 -23.89 -1.90 2.03
C LYS A 121 -24.10 -1.83 0.51
N ILE A 122 -23.09 -2.17 -0.29
CA ILE A 122 -23.20 -2.16 -1.76
C ILE A 122 -23.78 -3.49 -2.21
N GLN A 123 -24.88 -3.42 -2.96
CA GLN A 123 -25.53 -4.57 -3.59
C GLN A 123 -24.82 -4.93 -4.90
N GLU A 124 -24.55 -6.21 -5.10
CA GLU A 124 -23.99 -6.73 -6.34
C GLU A 124 -24.93 -6.50 -7.54
N GLY A 125 -24.36 -6.17 -8.70
CA GLY A 125 -25.12 -5.85 -9.92
C GLY A 125 -25.72 -4.44 -9.97
N SER A 126 -25.60 -3.64 -8.90
CA SER A 126 -26.08 -2.26 -8.89
C SER A 126 -25.20 -1.30 -9.70
N GLU A 127 -25.74 -0.14 -10.06
CA GLU A 127 -24.97 0.96 -10.66
C GLU A 127 -23.89 1.49 -9.69
N GLU A 128 -24.21 1.52 -8.39
CA GLU A 128 -23.25 1.86 -7.33
C GLU A 128 -22.06 0.88 -7.32
N ALA A 129 -22.32 -0.43 -7.40
CA ALA A 129 -21.27 -1.44 -7.48
C ALA A 129 -20.38 -1.25 -8.70
N THR A 130 -20.97 -0.95 -9.86
CA THR A 130 -20.24 -0.70 -11.11
C THR A 130 -19.36 0.55 -11.00
N THR A 131 -19.90 1.63 -10.44
CA THR A 131 -19.15 2.88 -10.22
C THR A 131 -18.02 2.67 -9.24
N LYS A 132 -18.28 1.96 -8.13
CA LYS A 132 -17.27 1.65 -7.12
C LYS A 132 -16.16 0.77 -7.67
N ALA A 133 -16.49 -0.25 -8.47
CA ALA A 133 -15.49 -1.10 -9.12
C ALA A 133 -14.52 -0.28 -9.96
N LYS A 134 -15.02 0.61 -10.82
CA LYS A 134 -14.18 1.47 -11.67
C LYS A 134 -13.25 2.36 -10.83
N GLN A 135 -13.78 2.98 -9.77
CA GLN A 135 -12.99 3.81 -8.86
C GLN A 135 -11.86 3.02 -8.19
N LEU A 136 -12.17 1.84 -7.66
CA LEU A 136 -11.21 0.99 -6.97
C LEU A 136 -10.14 0.43 -7.93
N THR A 137 -10.52 0.08 -9.16
CA THR A 137 -9.57 -0.32 -10.20
C THR A 137 -8.56 0.78 -10.49
N GLU A 138 -9.01 2.01 -10.77
CA GLU A 138 -8.10 3.13 -11.05
C GLU A 138 -7.20 3.48 -9.86
N MET A 139 -7.75 3.46 -8.64
CA MET A 139 -6.95 3.67 -7.43
C MET A 139 -5.87 2.57 -7.30
N SER A 140 -6.25 1.30 -7.48
CA SER A 140 -5.36 0.16 -7.33
C SER A 140 -4.21 0.16 -8.32
N LYS A 141 -4.48 0.56 -9.57
CA LYS A 141 -3.49 0.68 -10.65
C LYS A 141 -2.39 1.68 -10.32
N ASN A 142 -2.75 2.77 -9.65
CA ASN A 142 -1.82 3.86 -9.36
C ASN A 142 -1.03 3.68 -8.06
N ALA A 143 -1.53 2.86 -7.12
CA ALA A 143 -0.96 2.77 -5.77
C ALA A 143 0.50 2.28 -5.73
N ALA A 144 0.82 1.19 -6.44
CA ALA A 144 2.18 0.65 -6.47
C ALA A 144 3.15 1.60 -7.20
N ALA A 145 2.73 2.14 -8.36
CA ALA A 145 3.54 3.07 -9.14
C ALA A 145 3.82 4.38 -8.39
N HIS A 146 2.81 4.91 -7.67
CA HIS A 146 2.98 6.08 -6.82
C HIS A 146 3.94 5.82 -5.66
N THR A 147 3.84 4.64 -5.02
CA THR A 147 4.77 4.24 -3.95
C THR A 147 6.21 4.23 -4.47
N VAL A 148 6.47 3.56 -5.61
CA VAL A 148 7.81 3.54 -6.23
C VAL A 148 8.32 4.95 -6.55
N LYS A 149 7.45 5.83 -7.06
CA LYS A 149 7.80 7.23 -7.31
C LYS A 149 8.21 7.94 -6.01
N GLN A 150 7.41 7.81 -4.94
CA GLN A 150 7.68 8.42 -3.64
C GLN A 150 9.00 7.92 -3.06
N VAL A 151 9.30 6.61 -3.15
CA VAL A 151 10.59 6.06 -2.71
C VAL A 151 11.77 6.73 -3.44
N ARG A 152 11.66 6.94 -4.76
CA ARG A 152 12.72 7.64 -5.50
C ARG A 152 12.87 9.09 -5.09
N GLU A 153 11.78 9.76 -4.73
CA GLU A 153 11.82 11.14 -4.21
C GLU A 153 12.53 11.17 -2.86
N MET A 154 12.20 10.24 -1.96
CA MET A 154 12.84 10.11 -0.65
C MET A 154 14.34 9.79 -0.73
N LEU A 155 14.76 9.01 -1.73
CA LEU A 155 16.17 8.76 -1.98
C LEU A 155 16.91 10.02 -2.49
N LYS A 156 16.24 10.88 -3.25
CA LYS A 156 16.84 12.11 -3.79
C LYS A 156 16.97 13.20 -2.74
N ASP A 157 16.00 13.31 -1.82
CA ASP A 157 16.00 14.33 -0.77
C ASP A 157 16.63 13.88 0.55
N GLY A 158 16.94 12.58 0.69
CA GLY A 158 17.58 12.00 1.86
C GLY A 158 16.63 11.74 3.04
N SER A 159 15.31 11.70 2.80
CA SER A 159 14.29 11.43 3.83
C SER A 159 13.98 9.94 4.05
N LEU A 160 14.58 9.04 3.26
CA LEU A 160 14.57 7.61 3.53
C LEU A 160 15.51 7.32 4.72
N VAL A 161 14.94 6.83 5.83
CA VAL A 161 15.64 6.60 7.10
C VAL A 161 15.57 5.16 7.57
#